data_AF-A0A239JCR3-F1
#
_entry.id   AF-A0A239JCR3-F1
#
_cell.length_a   1.000
_cell.length_b   1.000
_cell.length_c   1.000
_cell.angle_alpha   90.00
_cell.angle_beta   90.00
_cell.angle_gamma   90.00
#
_symmetry.space_group_name_H-M   'P 1'
#
loop_
_entity.id
_entity.type
_entity.pdbx_description
1 polymer ?
#
loop_
_entity_poly.entity_id
_entity_poly.type
_entity_poly.pdbx_seq_one_letter_code
_entity_poly.pdbx_strand_id
1 'polypeptide(L)' 'MKNSELRGLSLDELKNKLAVEKENYGKLKFAHSITPIENPMKIRENRKLVARIQTEIKAKELNQVAEASK' A
#
# COMPACT_ATOMS: atom_id res chain seq x y z
N MET A 1 -8.32 3.25 5.48
CA MET A 1 -7.72 2.18 6.29
C MET A 1 -7.00 2.76 7.50
N LYS A 2 -7.30 2.25 8.70
CA LYS A 2 -6.53 2.54 9.91
C LYS A 2 -5.28 1.65 9.92
N ASN A 3 -4.16 2.15 10.42
CA ASN A 3 -2.90 1.39 10.47
C ASN A 3 -3.02 0.07 11.25
N SER A 4 -4.00 -0.01 12.16
CA SER A 4 -4.32 -1.20 12.94
C SER A 4 -4.61 -2.45 12.08
N GLU A 5 -5.27 -2.26 10.94
CA GLU A 5 -5.60 -3.36 10.01
C GLU A 5 -4.38 -3.87 9.25
N LEU A 6 -3.34 -3.04 9.08
CA LEU A 6 -2.11 -3.41 8.36
C LEU A 6 -1.14 -4.20 9.25
N ARG A 7 -1.17 -3.97 10.57
CA ARG A 7 -0.28 -4.67 11.51
C ARG A 7 -0.61 -6.16 11.64
N GLY A 8 -1.89 -6.53 11.53
CA GLY A 8 -2.38 -7.90 11.66
C GLY A 8 -2.13 -8.82 10.46
N LEU A 9 -1.73 -8.28 9.30
CA LEU A 9 -1.49 -9.04 8.07
C LEU A 9 -0.07 -9.64 8.04
N SER A 10 0.11 -10.81 7.45
CA SER A 10 1.43 -11.40 7.21
C SER A 10 2.25 -10.60 6.18
N LEU A 11 3.57 -10.77 6.15
CA LEU A 11 4.45 -10.14 5.16
C LEU A 11 4.03 -10.47 3.71
N ASP A 12 3.64 -11.71 3.46
CA ASP A 12 3.22 -12.15 2.13
C ASP A 12 1.86 -11.57 1.74
N GLU A 13 0.93 -11.47 2.70
CA GLU A 13 -0.36 -10.82 2.49
C GLU A 13 -0.22 -9.32 2.22
N LEU A 14 0.71 -8.65 2.92
CA LEU A 14 1.04 -7.25 2.67
C LEU A 14 1.63 -7.05 1.26
N LYS A 15 2.49 -7.96 0.79
CA LYS A 15 3.05 -7.91 -0.57
C LYS A 15 1.96 -8.14 -1.63
N ASN A 16 1.07 -9.11 -1.43
CA ASN A 16 -0.04 -9.37 -2.33
C ASN A 16 -0.98 -8.15 -2.41
N LYS A 17 -1.32 -7.58 -1.25
CA LYS A 17 -2.17 -6.38 -1.18
C LYS A 17 -1.50 -5.15 -1.81
N LEU A 18 -0.19 -5.01 -1.66
CA LEU A 18 0.59 -3.97 -2.32
C LEU A 18 0.47 -4.06 -3.85
N ALA A 19 0.56 -5.27 -4.41
CA ALA A 19 0.47 -5.49 -5.85
C ALA A 19 -0.92 -5.08 -6.39
N VAL A 20 -1.99 -5.51 -5.73
CA VAL A 20 -3.37 -5.16 -6.09
C VAL A 20 -3.61 -3.66 -6.01
N GLU A 21 -3.19 -3.01 -4.92
CA GLU A 21 -3.40 -1.56 -4.76
C GLU A 21 -2.56 -0.73 -5.75
N LYS A 22 -1.35 -1.17 -6.10
CA LYS A 22 -0.55 -0.53 -7.15
C LYS A 22 -1.22 -0.61 -8.51
N GLU A 23 -1.80 -1.76 -8.84
CA GLU A 23 -2.54 -1.94 -10.09
C GLU A 23 -3.78 -1.03 -10.12
N ASN A 24 -4.53 -0.97 -9.02
CA ASN A 24 -5.68 -0.07 -8.87
C ASN A 24 -5.28 1.40 -9.00
N TYR A 25 -4.19 1.82 -8.37
CA TYR A 25 -3.66 3.18 -8.52
C TYR A 25 -3.29 3.49 -9.98
N GLY A 26 -2.66 2.54 -10.69
CA GLY A 26 -2.33 2.66 -12.10
C GLY A 26 -3.57 2.84 -12.97
N LYS A 27 -4.60 1.99 -12.78
CA LYS A 27 -5.89 2.08 -13.48
C LYS A 27 -6.58 3.41 -13.23
N LEU A 28 -6.62 3.88 -11.98
CA LEU A 28 -7.21 5.18 -11.63
C LEU A 28 -6.44 6.34 -12.27
N LYS A 29 -5.11 6.30 -12.28
CA LYS A 29 -4.32 7.36 -12.92
C LYS A 29 -4.55 7.40 -14.43
N PHE A 30 -4.60 6.23 -15.07
CA PHE A 30 -4.87 6.10 -16.50
C PHE A 30 -6.28 6.56 -16.87
N ALA A 31 -7.29 6.12 -16.11
CA ALA A 31 -8.67 6.59 -16.27
C ALA A 31 -8.75 8.12 -16.15
N HIS A 32 -8.05 8.71 -15.17
CA HIS A 32 -8.05 10.16 -14.97
C HIS A 32 -7.43 10.95 -16.12
N SER A 33 -6.41 10.39 -16.75
CA SER A 33 -5.77 11.02 -17.91
C SER A 33 -6.64 10.99 -19.17
N ILE A 34 -7.57 10.04 -19.27
CA ILE A 34 -8.49 9.93 -20.42
C ILE A 34 -9.75 10.74 -20.17
N THR A 35 -10.35 10.57 -18.99
CA THR A 35 -11.56 11.27 -18.58
C THR A 35 -11.39 11.84 -17.17
N PRO A 36 -11.84 13.09 -16.92
CA PRO A 36 -11.87 13.62 -15.57
C PRO A 36 -12.69 12.68 -14.66
N ILE A 37 -12.06 12.15 -13.61
CA ILE A 37 -12.74 11.28 -12.65
C ILE A 37 -13.61 12.17 -11.75
N GLU A 38 -14.82 11.70 -11.44
CA GLU A 38 -15.74 12.36 -10.51
C GLU A 38 -15.10 12.78 -9.18
N ASN A 39 -14.14 11.98 -8.68
CA ASN A 39 -13.48 12.27 -7.42
C ASN A 39 -11.96 12.03 -7.45
N PRO A 40 -11.16 13.08 -7.70
CA PRO A 40 -9.70 13.03 -7.64
C PRO A 40 -9.13 12.64 -6.27
N MET A 41 -9.89 12.78 -5.17
CA MET A 41 -9.42 12.39 -3.84
C MET A 41 -9.17 10.90 -3.72
N LYS A 42 -9.87 10.06 -4.50
CA LYS A 42 -9.65 8.60 -4.53
C LYS A 42 -8.22 8.25 -4.95
N ILE A 43 -7.64 9.00 -5.90
CA ILE A 43 -6.24 8.84 -6.33
C ILE A 43 -5.28 9.15 -5.18
N ARG A 44 -5.55 10.21 -4.42
CA ARG A 44 -4.75 10.61 -3.27
C ARG A 44 -4.85 9.60 -2.13
N GLU A 45 -6.04 9.07 -1.86
CA GLU A 45 -6.27 8.05 -0.84
C GLU A 45 -5.56 6.75 -1.17
N ASN A 46 -5.69 6.27 -2.42
CA ASN A 46 -5.01 5.06 -2.88
C ASN A 46 -3.48 5.22 -2.82
N ARG A 47 -2.95 6.38 -3.25
CA ARG A 47 -1.51 6.70 -3.09
C ARG A 47 -1.04 6.62 -1.63
N LYS A 48 -1.83 7.17 -0.69
CA LYS A 48 -1.51 7.10 0.75
C LYS A 48 -1.59 5.67 1.27
N LEU A 49 -2.52 4.86 0.77
CA LEU A 49 -2.66 3.47 1.15
C LEU A 49 -1.43 2.65 0.72
N VAL A 50 -1.01 2.78 -0.54
CA VAL A 50 0.22 2.13 -1.05
C VAL A 50 1.42 2.50 -0.19
N ALA A 51 1.61 3.79 0.12
CA ALA A 51 2.72 4.25 0.96
C ALA A 51 2.70 3.60 2.36
N ARG A 52 1.54 3.51 3.01
CA ARG A 52 1.41 2.88 4.34
C ARG A 52 1.77 1.39 4.29
N ILE A 53 1.31 0.66 3.27
CA ILE A 53 1.64 -0.76 3.11
C ILE A 53 3.16 -0.93 2.95
N GLN A 54 3.82 -0.08 2.16
CA GLN A 54 5.27 -0.11 1.98
C GLN A 54 6.02 0.17 3.29
N THR A 55 5.57 1.16 4.07
CA THR A 55 6.17 1.46 5.38
C THR A 55 6.06 0.27 6.34
N GLU A 56 4.92 -0.40 6.39
CA GLU A 56 4.71 -1.56 7.26
C GLU A 56 5.54 -2.78 6.83
N ILE A 57 5.65 -3.04 5.51
CA ILE A 57 6.56 -4.07 4.99
C ILE A 57 7.99 -3.78 5.45
N LYS A 58 8.46 -2.55 5.29
CA LYS A 58 9.81 -2.17 5.68
C LYS A 58 10.04 -2.27 7.19
N ALA A 59 9.04 -1.90 7.99
CA ALA A 59 9.10 -2.02 9.44
C ALA A 59 9.22 -3.50 9.87
N LYS A 60 8.46 -4.40 9.25
CA LYS A 60 8.56 -5.85 9.52
C LYS A 60 9.91 -6.44 9.10
N GLU A 61 10.42 -6.05 7.94
CA GLU A 61 11.75 -6.45 7.48
C GLU A 61 12.86 -6.00 8.45
N LEU A 62 12.81 -4.75 8.93
CA LEU A 62 13.78 -4.23 9.89
C LEU A 62 13.72 -4.97 11.24
N ASN A 63 12.52 -5.32 11.71
CA ASN A 63 12.36 -6.11 12.93
C ASN A 63 12.95 -7.53 12.77
N GLN A 64 12.73 -8.19 11.63
CA GLN A 64 13.32 -9.51 11.37
C GLN A 64 14.86 -9.48 11.33
N VAL A 65 15.46 -8.44 10.73
CA VAL A 65 16.92 -8.29 10.69
C VAL A 65 17.50 -8.02 12.09
N ALA A 66 16.79 -7.22 12.91
CA ALA A 66 17.19 -6.94 14.29
C ALA A 66 17.11 -8.18 15.20
N GLU A 67 16.17 -9.09 14.94
CA GLU A 67 16.07 -10.38 15.64
C GLU A 67 17.16 -11.36 15.18
N ALA A 68 17.52 -11.38 13.90
CA ALA A 68 18.56 -12.26 13.36
C ALA A 68 20.01 -11.86 13.75
N SER A 69 20.20 -10.62 14.25
CA SER A 69 21.51 -10.10 14.67
C SER A 69 21.75 -10.23 16.18
N LYS A 70 20.81 -10.82 16.92
CA LYS A 70 20.94 -11.20 18.33
C LYS A 70 21.22 -12.69 18.46
#